data_AF-A0A959VHK1-F1
#
_entry.id   AF-A0A959VHK1-F1
#
_cell.length_a   1.000
_cell.length_b   1.000
_cell.length_c   1.000
_cell.angle_alpha   90.00
_cell.angle_beta   90.00
_cell.angle_gamma   90.00
#
_symmetry.space_group_name_H-M   'P 1'
#
loop_
_entity.id
_entity.type
_entity.pdbx_description
1 polymer ?
#
loop_
_entity_poly.entity_id
_entity_poly.type
_entity_poly.pdbx_seq_one_letter_code
_entity_poly.pdbx_strand_id
1 'polypeptide(L)'
;MRIAVLSFNATDGTRESIARQMANYAAEIANGASEAEIGTMIPMRQEMVDGVPQVHLVTPGNALNEPEFVKEFMSQGQFDVFVDGLLDENQAGGGKLTVRFFKDNPESPAETKDFGYLAGGEFEVIRGLIGMLLSQGGGQLPEGAEEDENLFGTSNSQAFLKFLEGYDVMQYIERAQGMVGPDFDPQPAMDCLNQAIEADRDWEAPFLVLTQLCRMCVQFRIGNAQMVEGALEGLTKSEPEDPRGWFALGEFYANMGNHEKASETMERAAQLDPNEPAFLHRLAMSQLALGMPVNAERNLRKAAELEDGEDLPSLELLSKVLGQTGRPHEVPELWHDVVRQNPQSGRAHARYAISLFQANRREDGIKAFEEALTTVDENAWVKRYYAPVLSEEGDVDRAMDFYEDCIDMAPADVPLLLEYARTLDKASRQFEIPEVLKNVLKANPDQNTAAQTQAWLLELEQPKRAEVVKAAGEKAEQGDFDGAIKDLKPLTNWLGDYWKLWMVLATAYNQTGEHTEAEAAARRILEMFPSCEPAYVELNNALGGQGKNEEAYALMQIALGNMPQSLPVALSTAVAAKRVGREDEARNLAQQIRQVAGEQEGLSEILAELEK
;
A
#
# COMPACT_ATOMS: atom_id res chain seq x y z
N MET A 1 -21.81 -1.58 -21.91
CA MET A 1 -22.21 -0.16 -21.75
C MET A 1 -21.60 0.31 -20.44
N ARG A 2 -21.03 1.53 -20.39
CA ARG A 2 -20.38 2.10 -19.21
C ARG A 2 -21.13 3.33 -18.74
N ILE A 3 -21.57 3.32 -17.48
CA ILE A 3 -22.31 4.40 -16.84
C ILE A 3 -21.45 4.99 -15.75
N ALA A 4 -21.13 6.28 -15.86
CA ALA A 4 -20.45 7.03 -14.82
C ALA A 4 -21.48 7.84 -14.00
N VAL A 5 -21.51 7.61 -12.69
CA VAL A 5 -22.35 8.34 -11.73
C VAL A 5 -21.48 9.34 -10.97
N LEU A 6 -21.70 10.64 -11.18
CA LEU A 6 -21.01 11.65 -10.39
C LEU A 6 -21.48 11.68 -8.95
N SER A 7 -20.60 12.16 -8.07
CA SER A 7 -21.03 12.64 -6.75
C SER A 7 -22.14 13.67 -6.91
N PHE A 8 -23.24 13.48 -6.21
CA PHE A 8 -24.36 14.41 -6.26
C PHE A 8 -24.08 15.66 -5.44
N ASN A 9 -24.61 16.76 -5.97
CA ASN A 9 -24.55 18.10 -5.42
C ASN A 9 -25.70 18.30 -4.42
N ALA A 10 -25.63 19.34 -3.58
CA ALA A 10 -26.71 19.66 -2.66
C ALA A 10 -26.89 21.18 -2.52
N THR A 11 -28.13 21.64 -2.36
CA THR A 11 -28.42 23.08 -2.18
C THR A 11 -27.96 23.60 -0.82
N ASP A 12 -27.84 24.92 -0.69
CA ASP A 12 -27.51 25.56 0.59
C ASP A 12 -28.50 25.17 1.70
N GLY A 13 -27.97 24.63 2.80
CA GLY A 13 -28.77 24.18 3.95
C GLY A 13 -29.26 22.73 3.85
N THR A 14 -28.91 22.01 2.78
CA THR A 14 -29.14 20.57 2.62
C THR A 14 -27.98 19.75 3.20
N ARG A 15 -28.24 18.51 3.62
CA ARG A 15 -27.19 17.60 4.10
C ARG A 15 -26.39 17.04 2.91
N GLU A 16 -25.28 17.70 2.58
CA GLU A 16 -24.41 17.31 1.45
C GLU A 16 -23.88 15.85 1.52
N SER A 17 -23.64 15.31 2.72
CA SER A 17 -23.19 13.93 2.88
C SER A 17 -24.22 12.92 2.38
N ILE A 18 -25.50 13.19 2.62
CA ILE A 18 -26.61 12.33 2.22
C ILE A 18 -26.70 12.26 0.70
N ALA A 19 -26.63 13.40 0.01
CA ALA A 19 -26.69 13.45 -1.45
C ALA A 19 -25.63 12.53 -2.09
N ARG A 20 -24.41 12.56 -1.55
CA ARG A 20 -23.27 11.79 -2.04
C ARG A 20 -23.40 10.31 -1.74
N GLN A 21 -23.71 9.96 -0.49
CA GLN A 21 -23.84 8.58 -0.07
C GLN A 21 -25.01 7.88 -0.77
N MET A 22 -26.12 8.59 -1.04
CA MET A 22 -27.21 8.09 -1.87
C MET A 22 -26.75 7.69 -3.28
N ALA A 23 -25.91 8.52 -3.91
CA ALA A 23 -25.38 8.26 -5.25
C ALA A 23 -24.42 7.06 -5.27
N ASN A 24 -23.48 7.03 -4.33
CA ASN A 24 -22.50 5.95 -4.19
C ASN A 24 -23.20 4.60 -3.99
N TYR A 25 -24.10 4.56 -3.00
CA TYR A 25 -24.83 3.36 -2.66
C TYR A 25 -25.70 2.87 -3.84
N ALA A 26 -26.42 3.78 -4.51
CA ALA A 26 -27.26 3.40 -5.65
C ALA A 26 -26.45 2.85 -6.83
N ALA A 27 -25.28 3.43 -7.11
CA ALA A 27 -24.41 2.97 -8.18
C ALA A 27 -23.86 1.57 -7.88
N GLU A 28 -23.43 1.30 -6.65
CA GLU A 28 -22.91 -0.01 -6.23
C GLU A 28 -23.96 -1.11 -6.37
N ILE A 29 -25.16 -0.89 -5.81
CA ILE A 29 -26.27 -1.86 -5.91
C ILE A 29 -26.69 -2.05 -7.37
N ALA A 30 -26.78 -0.97 -8.15
CA ALA A 30 -27.13 -1.08 -9.56
C ALA A 30 -26.06 -1.84 -10.37
N ASN A 31 -24.76 -1.61 -10.10
CA ASN A 31 -23.67 -2.30 -10.77
C ASN A 31 -23.75 -3.82 -10.56
N GLY A 32 -24.03 -4.26 -9.33
CA GLY A 32 -24.20 -5.68 -9.01
C GLY A 32 -25.41 -6.35 -9.67
N ALA A 33 -26.38 -5.57 -10.15
CA ALA A 33 -27.62 -6.05 -10.75
C ALA A 33 -27.81 -5.66 -12.24
N SER A 34 -26.76 -5.13 -12.88
CA SER A 34 -26.77 -4.57 -14.24
C SER A 34 -25.89 -5.36 -15.21
N GLU A 35 -26.27 -5.40 -16.49
CA GLU A 35 -25.43 -5.89 -17.60
C GLU A 35 -24.39 -4.82 -18.05
N ALA A 36 -24.60 -3.56 -17.70
CA ALA A 36 -23.65 -2.46 -17.87
C ALA A 36 -22.73 -2.32 -16.66
N GLU A 37 -21.51 -1.84 -16.91
CA GLU A 37 -20.56 -1.43 -15.88
C GLU A 37 -20.96 -0.04 -15.35
N ILE A 38 -21.36 0.02 -14.09
CA ILE A 38 -21.82 1.23 -13.42
C ILE A 38 -20.81 1.57 -12.32
N GLY A 39 -20.22 2.75 -12.39
CA GLY A 39 -19.23 3.19 -11.41
C GLY A 39 -19.49 4.62 -10.96
N THR A 40 -19.19 4.91 -9.70
CA THR A 40 -19.12 6.29 -9.25
C THR A 40 -17.83 6.94 -9.71
N MET A 41 -17.90 8.22 -10.07
CA MET A 41 -16.76 9.00 -10.47
C MET A 41 -16.75 10.34 -9.78
N ILE A 42 -15.56 10.82 -9.45
CA ILE A 42 -15.35 12.14 -8.87
C ILE A 42 -14.43 12.90 -9.81
N PRO A 43 -14.89 14.04 -10.36
CA PRO A 43 -14.09 14.76 -11.33
C PRO A 43 -12.94 15.50 -10.66
N MET A 44 -11.76 15.43 -11.28
CA MET A 44 -10.56 16.13 -10.86
C MET A 44 -10.21 17.23 -11.86
N ARG A 45 -9.80 18.38 -11.35
CA ARG A 45 -9.28 19.52 -12.11
C ARG A 45 -7.81 19.73 -11.79
N GLN A 46 -6.98 19.77 -12.82
CA GLN A 46 -5.57 20.16 -12.68
C GLN A 46 -5.45 21.68 -12.79
N GLU A 47 -4.86 22.32 -11.78
CA GLU A 47 -4.57 23.76 -11.74
C GLU A 47 -3.07 24.00 -11.53
N MET A 48 -2.54 25.06 -12.13
CA MET A 48 -1.14 25.43 -11.96
C MET A 48 -1.02 26.44 -10.81
N VAL A 49 -0.53 25.99 -9.66
CA VAL A 49 -0.26 26.83 -8.49
C VAL A 49 1.25 27.05 -8.40
N ASP A 50 1.69 28.31 -8.54
CA ASP A 50 3.11 28.68 -8.54
C ASP A 50 4.00 27.90 -9.54
N GLY A 51 3.41 27.49 -10.68
CA GLY A 51 4.13 26.72 -11.70
C GLY A 51 4.23 25.22 -11.44
N VAL A 52 3.62 24.73 -10.36
CA VAL A 52 3.50 23.30 -10.05
C VAL A 52 2.07 22.84 -10.40
N PRO A 53 1.90 21.76 -11.16
CA PRO A 53 0.58 21.18 -11.38
C PRO A 53 0.05 20.60 -10.06
N GLN A 54 -1.06 21.15 -9.58
CA GLN A 54 -1.85 20.60 -8.48
C GLN A 54 -3.14 20.01 -9.03
N VAL A 55 -3.56 18.87 -8.51
CA VAL A 55 -4.82 18.25 -8.88
C VAL A 55 -5.80 18.46 -7.73
N HIS A 56 -6.90 19.15 -8.00
CA HIS A 56 -7.97 19.42 -7.06
C HIS A 56 -9.20 18.63 -7.47
N LEU A 57 -9.94 18.06 -6.54
CA LEU A 57 -11.29 17.59 -6.87
C LEU A 57 -12.19 18.78 -7.17
N VAL A 58 -13.08 18.60 -8.14
CA VAL A 58 -14.19 19.53 -8.32
C VAL A 58 -15.17 19.27 -7.19
N THR A 59 -15.23 20.19 -6.22
CA THR A 59 -16.18 20.11 -5.10
C THR A 59 -17.60 20.13 -5.67
N PRO A 60 -18.50 19.24 -5.22
CA PRO A 60 -19.93 19.31 -5.49
C PRO A 60 -20.43 20.72 -5.17
N GLY A 61 -20.98 21.41 -6.16
CA GLY A 61 -21.49 22.76 -5.99
C GLY A 61 -22.92 22.78 -5.43
N ASN A 62 -23.48 23.97 -5.26
CA ASN A 62 -24.88 24.13 -4.80
C ASN A 62 -25.91 24.11 -5.94
N ALA A 63 -25.50 23.58 -7.09
CA ALA A 63 -26.28 23.51 -8.32
C ALA A 63 -25.84 22.28 -9.10
N LEU A 64 -26.68 21.80 -10.02
CA LEU A 64 -26.30 20.74 -10.97
C LEU A 64 -25.05 21.13 -11.78
N ASN A 65 -24.28 20.14 -12.25
CA ASN A 65 -23.07 20.41 -13.02
C ASN A 65 -23.41 21.14 -14.33
N GLU A 66 -22.50 22.01 -14.79
CA GLU A 66 -22.70 22.68 -16.06
C GLU A 66 -22.64 21.68 -17.23
N PRO A 67 -23.54 21.76 -18.23
CA PRO A 67 -23.50 20.85 -19.38
C PRO A 67 -22.16 20.85 -20.12
N GLU A 68 -21.48 22.00 -20.20
CA GLU A 68 -20.14 22.09 -20.82
C GLU A 68 -19.07 21.31 -20.05
N PHE A 69 -19.16 21.31 -18.71
CA PHE A 69 -18.28 20.50 -17.88
C PHE A 69 -18.54 18.99 -18.08
N VAL A 70 -19.81 18.59 -18.10
CA VAL A 70 -20.20 17.19 -18.38
C VAL A 70 -19.72 16.77 -19.77
N LYS A 71 -19.83 17.66 -20.77
CA LYS A 71 -19.32 17.46 -22.13
C LYS A 71 -17.82 17.27 -22.19
N GLU A 72 -17.07 18.15 -21.57
CA GLU A 72 -15.62 18.04 -21.49
C GLU A 72 -15.22 16.70 -20.87
N PHE A 73 -15.87 16.34 -19.77
CA PHE A 73 -15.54 15.13 -19.03
C PHE A 73 -15.95 13.84 -19.76
N MET A 74 -17.14 13.80 -20.40
CA MET A 74 -17.55 12.69 -21.27
C MET A 74 -16.61 12.52 -22.48
N SER A 75 -15.99 13.59 -22.98
CA SER A 75 -15.03 13.50 -24.09
C SER A 75 -13.66 12.95 -23.68
N GLN A 76 -13.32 13.05 -22.40
CA GLN A 76 -12.04 12.56 -21.84
C GLN A 76 -12.15 11.13 -21.30
N GLY A 77 -13.32 10.74 -20.80
CA GLY A 77 -13.61 9.38 -20.34
C GLY A 77 -14.14 8.47 -21.45
N GLN A 78 -14.05 7.16 -21.26
CA GLN A 78 -14.70 6.20 -22.16
C GLN A 78 -16.05 5.74 -21.58
N PHE A 79 -17.03 6.62 -21.47
CA PHE A 79 -18.35 6.31 -20.90
C PHE A 79 -19.47 6.53 -21.92
N ASP A 80 -20.48 5.68 -21.89
CA ASP A 80 -21.64 5.76 -22.79
C ASP A 80 -22.74 6.66 -22.19
N VAL A 81 -22.86 6.65 -20.87
CA VAL A 81 -23.84 7.41 -20.12
C VAL A 81 -23.21 8.07 -18.90
N PHE A 82 -23.68 9.28 -18.62
CA PHE A 82 -23.21 10.08 -17.51
C PHE A 82 -24.38 10.54 -16.65
N VAL A 83 -24.24 10.47 -15.34
CA VAL A 83 -25.31 10.76 -14.38
C VAL A 83 -24.83 11.80 -13.38
N ASP A 84 -25.61 12.86 -13.18
CA ASP A 84 -25.40 13.81 -12.08
C ASP A 84 -26.69 14.09 -11.33
N GLY A 85 -26.57 14.69 -10.15
CA GLY A 85 -27.72 14.94 -9.29
C GLY A 85 -27.56 16.13 -8.37
N LEU A 86 -28.69 16.66 -7.90
CA LEU A 86 -28.81 17.76 -6.96
C LEU A 86 -29.90 17.44 -5.93
N LEU A 87 -29.51 17.37 -4.67
CA LEU A 87 -30.43 17.20 -3.54
C LEU A 87 -30.83 18.57 -2.98
N ASP A 88 -32.13 18.80 -2.84
CA ASP A 88 -32.71 19.98 -2.20
C ASP A 88 -33.61 19.54 -1.05
N GLU A 89 -33.10 19.61 0.18
CA GLU A 89 -33.83 19.27 1.40
C GLU A 89 -34.43 20.50 2.07
N ASN A 90 -35.66 20.35 2.54
CA ASN A 90 -36.28 21.31 3.42
C ASN A 90 -35.93 21.05 4.89
N GLN A 91 -36.13 22.05 5.73
CA GLN A 91 -35.85 21.95 7.18
C GLN A 91 -36.67 20.88 7.92
N ALA A 92 -37.72 20.34 7.30
CA ALA A 92 -38.54 19.27 7.87
C ALA A 92 -38.00 17.87 7.51
N GLY A 93 -36.89 17.76 6.77
CA GLY A 93 -36.25 16.49 6.39
C GLY A 93 -36.81 15.84 5.12
N GLY A 94 -37.84 16.42 4.49
CA GLY A 94 -38.29 16.02 3.16
C GLY A 94 -37.54 16.81 2.09
N GLY A 95 -37.55 16.35 0.85
CA GLY A 95 -36.77 17.00 -0.19
C GLY A 95 -37.10 16.57 -1.60
N LYS A 96 -36.25 17.01 -2.51
CA LYS A 96 -36.29 16.64 -3.92
C LYS A 96 -34.87 16.33 -4.39
N LEU A 97 -34.67 15.11 -4.89
CA LEU A 97 -33.47 14.76 -5.63
C LEU A 97 -33.75 14.90 -7.13
N THR A 98 -33.03 15.81 -7.78
CA THR A 98 -33.07 15.97 -9.25
C THR A 98 -31.89 15.21 -9.84
N VAL A 99 -32.14 14.29 -10.76
CA VAL A 99 -31.10 13.46 -11.41
C VAL A 99 -31.17 13.64 -12.91
N ARG A 100 -30.02 13.79 -13.57
CA ARG A 100 -29.95 13.94 -15.03
C ARG A 100 -29.03 12.90 -15.64
N PHE A 101 -29.44 12.41 -16.81
CA PHE A 101 -28.70 11.47 -17.63
C PHE A 101 -28.28 12.15 -18.92
N PHE A 102 -27.02 12.00 -19.27
CA PHE A 102 -26.44 12.46 -20.54
C PHE A 102 -26.03 11.24 -21.34
N LYS A 103 -26.41 11.22 -22.62
CA LYS A 103 -26.15 10.11 -23.55
C LYS A 103 -25.92 10.69 -24.93
N ASP A 104 -24.91 10.19 -25.64
CA ASP A 104 -24.55 10.52 -27.03
C ASP A 104 -24.17 12.02 -27.28
N ASN A 105 -25.04 12.97 -26.91
CA ASN A 105 -24.87 14.42 -27.03
C ASN A 105 -24.87 15.10 -25.64
N PRO A 106 -23.76 15.69 -25.20
CA PRO A 106 -23.64 16.26 -23.85
C PRO A 106 -24.15 17.71 -23.72
N GLU A 107 -24.70 18.33 -24.77
CA GLU A 107 -25.22 19.72 -24.68
C GLU A 107 -26.49 19.86 -23.84
N SER A 108 -27.26 18.77 -23.69
CA SER A 108 -28.47 18.74 -22.86
C SER A 108 -28.72 17.34 -22.33
N PRO A 109 -29.31 17.19 -21.13
CA PRO A 109 -29.63 15.87 -20.59
C PRO A 109 -30.64 15.15 -21.49
N ALA A 110 -30.38 13.87 -21.77
CA ALA A 110 -31.29 12.98 -22.48
C ALA A 110 -32.54 12.67 -21.64
N GLU A 111 -32.37 12.59 -20.32
CA GLU A 111 -33.45 12.39 -19.36
C GLU A 111 -33.15 13.18 -18.07
N THR A 112 -34.18 13.81 -17.51
CA THR A 112 -34.13 14.43 -16.18
C THR A 112 -35.28 13.87 -15.37
N LYS A 113 -34.99 13.41 -14.16
CA LYS A 113 -36.00 12.84 -13.26
C LYS A 113 -35.91 13.47 -11.88
N ASP A 114 -37.09 13.70 -11.33
CA ASP A 114 -37.29 14.32 -10.05
C ASP A 114 -37.88 13.30 -9.07
N PHE A 115 -37.18 13.06 -7.97
CA PHE A 115 -37.63 12.22 -6.87
C PHE A 115 -37.99 13.10 -5.68
N GLY A 116 -39.27 13.42 -5.54
CA GLY A 116 -39.79 14.15 -4.37
C GLY A 116 -40.12 13.18 -3.25
N TYR A 117 -39.74 13.51 -2.03
CA TYR A 117 -39.98 12.68 -0.85
C TYR A 117 -40.30 13.51 0.40
N LEU A 118 -41.05 12.91 1.32
CA LEU A 118 -41.25 13.43 2.67
C LEU A 118 -40.16 12.89 3.59
N ALA A 119 -39.98 13.46 4.78
CA ALA A 119 -39.02 12.95 5.75
C ALA A 119 -39.23 11.44 6.01
N GLY A 120 -38.16 10.65 5.91
CA GLY A 120 -38.23 9.17 5.97
C GLY A 120 -38.43 8.48 4.62
N GLY A 121 -38.66 9.24 3.53
CA GLY A 121 -38.84 8.73 2.17
C GLY A 121 -37.54 8.58 1.37
N GLU A 122 -36.38 8.72 2.01
CA GLU A 122 -35.05 8.57 1.39
C GLU A 122 -34.89 7.21 0.69
N PHE A 123 -35.48 6.16 1.25
CA PHE A 123 -35.48 4.80 0.70
C PHE A 123 -36.15 4.71 -0.67
N GLU A 124 -37.31 5.35 -0.83
CA GLU A 124 -38.02 5.39 -2.11
C GLU A 124 -37.20 6.09 -3.18
N VAL A 125 -36.49 7.17 -2.80
CA VAL A 125 -35.62 7.93 -3.69
C VAL A 125 -34.45 7.07 -4.15
N ILE A 126 -33.76 6.40 -3.22
CA ILE A 126 -32.59 5.58 -3.56
C ILE A 126 -33.00 4.37 -4.39
N ARG A 127 -34.08 3.68 -4.03
CA ARG A 127 -34.64 2.59 -4.87
C ARG A 127 -35.02 3.10 -6.25
N GLY A 128 -35.64 4.29 -6.33
CA GLY A 128 -35.99 4.94 -7.57
C GLY A 128 -34.78 5.28 -8.45
N LEU A 129 -33.67 5.68 -7.82
CA LEU A 129 -32.40 5.94 -8.46
C LEU A 129 -31.76 4.64 -8.98
N ILE A 130 -31.70 3.58 -8.16
CA ILE A 130 -31.21 2.25 -8.56
C ILE A 130 -31.99 1.74 -9.77
N GLY A 131 -33.33 1.77 -9.70
CA GLY A 131 -34.18 1.34 -10.80
C GLY A 131 -33.97 2.17 -12.08
N MET A 132 -33.63 3.45 -11.94
CA MET A 132 -33.30 4.31 -13.07
C MET A 132 -31.92 4.00 -13.67
N LEU A 133 -30.91 3.68 -12.84
CA LEU A 133 -29.60 3.23 -13.31
C LEU A 133 -29.70 1.89 -14.05
N LEU A 134 -30.48 0.95 -13.50
CA LEU A 134 -30.72 -0.37 -14.09
C LEU A 134 -31.50 -0.29 -15.41
N SER A 135 -32.43 0.65 -15.57
CA SER A 135 -33.16 0.82 -16.83
C SER A 135 -32.26 1.30 -17.98
N GLN A 136 -31.18 2.02 -17.66
CA GLN A 136 -30.17 2.45 -18.62
C GLN A 136 -29.12 1.36 -18.85
N GLY A 137 -28.71 0.67 -17.78
CA GLY A 137 -27.66 -0.35 -17.81
C GLY A 137 -28.09 -1.73 -18.30
N GLY A 138 -29.40 -1.99 -18.39
CA GLY A 138 -29.94 -3.30 -18.69
C GLY A 138 -29.87 -4.21 -17.46
N GLY A 139 -30.91 -4.19 -16.64
CA GLY A 139 -30.99 -4.99 -15.43
C GLY A 139 -32.37 -4.90 -14.77
N GLN A 140 -32.57 -5.65 -13.70
CA GLN A 140 -33.78 -5.59 -12.87
C GLN A 140 -33.40 -5.42 -11.42
N LEU A 141 -34.29 -4.81 -10.63
CA LEU A 141 -34.09 -4.71 -9.19
C LEU A 141 -33.88 -6.12 -8.59
N PRO A 142 -32.96 -6.28 -7.62
CA PRO A 142 -32.73 -7.55 -6.96
C PRO A 142 -34.02 -8.18 -6.41
N GLU A 143 -34.11 -9.50 -6.44
CA GLU A 143 -35.25 -10.25 -5.92
C GLU A 143 -35.43 -9.96 -4.41
N GLY A 144 -36.64 -9.59 -3.98
CA GLY A 144 -36.92 -9.17 -2.59
C GLY A 144 -36.87 -7.65 -2.34
N ALA A 145 -36.49 -6.84 -3.33
CA ALA A 145 -36.48 -5.37 -3.26
C ALA A 145 -37.87 -4.70 -3.28
N GLU A 146 -38.94 -5.46 -3.06
CA GLU A 146 -40.33 -4.98 -3.11
C GLU A 146 -40.68 -4.06 -1.94
N GLU A 147 -40.03 -4.23 -0.79
CA GLU A 147 -40.17 -3.39 0.40
C GLU A 147 -39.02 -2.36 0.48
N ASP A 148 -39.29 -1.21 1.10
CA ASP A 148 -38.34 -0.09 1.18
C ASP A 148 -37.07 -0.41 1.99
N GLU A 149 -37.05 -1.47 2.80
CA GLU A 149 -35.95 -1.77 3.74
C GLU A 149 -35.08 -2.95 3.27
N ASN A 150 -35.68 -3.97 2.64
CA ASN A 150 -34.99 -5.20 2.25
C ASN A 150 -33.87 -4.98 1.23
N LEU A 151 -33.99 -3.98 0.36
CA LEU A 151 -32.95 -3.61 -0.60
C LEU A 151 -31.65 -3.14 0.07
N PHE A 152 -31.73 -2.69 1.32
CA PHE A 152 -30.64 -2.03 2.03
C PHE A 152 -29.92 -2.93 3.05
N GLY A 153 -30.40 -4.18 3.20
CA GLY A 153 -29.87 -5.12 4.18
C GLY A 153 -30.12 -4.68 5.63
N THR A 154 -31.09 -3.81 5.87
CA THR A 154 -31.49 -3.34 7.21
C THR A 154 -33.01 -3.27 7.28
N SER A 155 -33.56 -3.67 8.43
CA SER A 155 -35.01 -3.56 8.72
C SER A 155 -35.33 -2.31 9.55
N ASN A 156 -34.35 -1.41 9.71
CA ASN A 156 -34.47 -0.22 10.54
C ASN A 156 -34.16 1.04 9.73
N SER A 157 -35.22 1.78 9.40
CA SER A 157 -35.11 3.02 8.66
C SER A 157 -34.17 4.06 9.31
N GLN A 158 -34.14 4.11 10.64
CA GLN A 158 -33.33 5.08 11.39
C GLN A 158 -31.84 4.73 11.36
N ALA A 159 -31.49 3.44 11.38
CA ALA A 159 -30.11 2.99 11.28
C ALA A 159 -29.50 3.44 9.94
N PHE A 160 -30.22 3.19 8.86
CA PHE A 160 -29.79 3.58 7.52
C PHE A 160 -29.61 5.10 7.35
N LEU A 161 -30.55 5.89 7.88
CA LEU A 161 -30.43 7.34 7.85
C LEU A 161 -29.18 7.81 8.62
N LYS A 162 -28.85 7.17 9.75
CA LYS A 162 -27.63 7.47 10.49
C LYS A 162 -26.37 7.17 9.69
N PHE A 163 -26.33 6.07 8.97
CA PHE A 163 -25.24 5.76 8.06
C PHE A 163 -25.08 6.80 6.95
N LEU A 164 -26.17 7.22 6.29
CA LEU A 164 -26.12 8.27 5.25
C LEU A 164 -25.70 9.64 5.82
N GLU A 165 -26.06 9.93 7.07
CA GLU A 165 -25.60 11.10 7.82
C GLU A 165 -24.11 11.03 8.16
N GLY A 166 -23.60 9.81 8.40
CA GLY A 166 -22.22 9.48 8.70
C GLY A 166 -21.31 9.77 7.51
N TYR A 167 -20.89 11.04 7.41
CA TYR A 167 -19.76 11.58 6.67
C TYR A 167 -19.08 10.65 5.64
N ASP A 168 -19.05 11.05 4.36
CA ASP A 168 -18.33 10.32 3.30
C ASP A 168 -16.81 10.44 3.47
N VAL A 169 -16.27 9.58 4.33
CA VAL A 169 -14.85 9.54 4.67
C VAL A 169 -14.02 9.12 3.45
N MET A 170 -14.50 8.17 2.65
CA MET A 170 -13.79 7.68 1.47
C MET A 170 -13.54 8.81 0.48
N GLN A 171 -14.57 9.60 0.17
CA GLN A 171 -14.41 10.78 -0.65
C GLN A 171 -13.49 11.82 0.01
N TYR A 172 -13.62 12.07 1.33
CA TYR A 172 -12.77 13.05 2.04
C TYR A 172 -11.27 12.74 1.91
N ILE A 173 -10.89 11.47 2.06
CA ILE A 173 -9.51 11.00 1.98
C ILE A 173 -8.99 11.02 0.55
N GLU A 174 -9.84 10.65 -0.42
CA GLU A 174 -9.54 10.79 -1.84
C GLU A 174 -9.26 12.27 -2.18
N ARG A 175 -9.98 13.24 -1.58
CA ARG A 175 -9.65 14.68 -1.72
C ARG A 175 -8.31 15.04 -1.14
N ALA A 176 -7.94 14.39 -0.04
CA ALA A 176 -6.68 14.63 0.62
C ALA A 176 -5.51 13.95 -0.10
N GLN A 177 -5.74 13.03 -1.04
CA GLN A 177 -4.70 12.14 -1.61
C GLN A 177 -3.89 11.44 -0.50
N GLY A 178 -4.53 11.14 0.64
CA GLY A 178 -3.86 10.64 1.84
C GLY A 178 -3.13 11.69 2.69
N MET A 179 -3.15 12.97 2.31
CA MET A 179 -2.65 14.12 3.08
C MET A 179 -3.80 14.79 3.83
N VAL A 180 -4.32 14.13 4.85
CA VAL A 180 -5.38 14.70 5.69
C VAL A 180 -4.77 15.71 6.68
N GLY A 181 -5.38 16.90 6.75
CA GLY A 181 -4.95 17.95 7.67
C GLY A 181 -5.19 17.56 9.14
N PRO A 182 -4.41 18.10 10.09
CA PRO A 182 -4.59 17.83 11.53
C PRO A 182 -5.96 18.21 12.08
N ASP A 183 -6.69 19.07 11.36
CA ASP A 183 -7.99 19.61 11.73
C ASP A 183 -9.17 18.72 11.30
N PHE A 184 -8.92 17.58 10.63
CA PHE A 184 -9.98 16.63 10.32
C PHE A 184 -10.45 15.91 11.58
N ASP A 185 -11.77 15.97 11.82
CA ASP A 185 -12.44 15.33 12.93
C ASP A 185 -13.33 14.17 12.43
N PRO A 186 -12.91 12.89 12.58
CA PRO A 186 -13.74 11.74 12.24
C PRO A 186 -14.86 11.47 13.25
N GLN A 187 -14.92 12.18 14.38
CA GLN A 187 -15.86 11.89 15.46
C GLN A 187 -17.33 11.88 15.02
N PRO A 188 -17.84 12.88 14.26
CA PRO A 188 -19.24 12.88 13.84
C PRO A 188 -19.60 11.66 12.99
N ALA A 189 -18.66 11.19 12.16
CA ALA A 189 -18.84 10.01 11.32
C ALA A 189 -18.92 8.74 12.18
N MET A 190 -17.98 8.57 13.12
CA MET A 190 -17.94 7.44 14.03
C MET A 190 -19.19 7.38 14.91
N ASP A 191 -19.66 8.52 15.42
CA ASP A 191 -20.89 8.59 16.23
C ASP A 191 -22.12 8.13 15.43
N CYS A 192 -22.23 8.54 14.17
CA CYS A 192 -23.33 8.15 13.30
C CYS A 192 -23.29 6.65 12.96
N LEU A 193 -22.10 6.11 12.65
CA LEU A 193 -21.92 4.69 12.37
C LEU A 193 -22.21 3.83 13.61
N ASN A 194 -21.76 4.24 14.79
CA ASN A 194 -22.07 3.55 16.04
C ASN A 194 -23.58 3.54 16.34
N GLN A 195 -24.28 4.66 16.13
CA GLN A 195 -25.73 4.72 16.30
C GLN A 195 -26.46 3.82 15.29
N ALA A 196 -25.97 3.74 14.05
CA ALA A 196 -26.52 2.83 13.05
C ALA A 196 -26.38 1.36 13.48
N ILE A 197 -25.21 0.99 14.00
CA ILE A 197 -24.92 -0.35 14.55
C ILE A 197 -25.85 -0.68 15.73
N GLU A 198 -26.00 0.24 16.69
CA GLU A 198 -26.89 0.03 17.84
C GLU A 198 -28.36 -0.14 17.42
N ALA A 199 -28.76 0.55 16.36
CA ALA A 199 -30.13 0.55 15.87
C ALA A 199 -30.48 -0.71 15.05
N ASP A 200 -29.56 -1.25 14.27
CA ASP A 200 -29.73 -2.53 13.55
C ASP A 200 -28.44 -3.35 13.55
N ARG A 201 -28.49 -4.47 14.27
CA ARG A 201 -27.31 -5.29 14.59
C ARG A 201 -26.95 -6.26 13.48
N ASP A 202 -27.94 -6.71 12.72
CA ASP A 202 -27.73 -7.63 11.60
C ASP A 202 -27.22 -6.88 10.36
N TRP A 203 -27.26 -5.54 10.39
CA TRP A 203 -26.79 -4.70 9.30
C TRP A 203 -25.26 -4.55 9.31
N GLU A 204 -24.60 -5.22 8.37
CA GLU A 204 -23.13 -5.31 8.32
C GLU A 204 -22.43 -4.03 7.83
N ALA A 205 -23.07 -3.24 6.95
CA ALA A 205 -22.40 -2.14 6.25
C ALA A 205 -21.78 -1.07 7.19
N PRO A 206 -22.46 -0.61 8.26
CA PRO A 206 -21.87 0.34 9.20
C PRO A 206 -20.62 -0.18 9.91
N PHE A 207 -20.56 -1.48 10.24
CA PHE A 207 -19.39 -2.09 10.89
C PHE A 207 -18.17 -2.08 9.98
N LEU A 208 -18.35 -2.42 8.70
CA LEU A 208 -17.27 -2.43 7.71
C LEU A 208 -16.72 -1.02 7.50
N VAL A 209 -17.60 -0.03 7.36
CA VAL A 209 -17.20 1.37 7.15
C VAL A 209 -16.53 1.96 8.38
N LEU A 210 -17.00 1.66 9.60
CA LEU A 210 -16.35 2.07 10.84
C LEU A 210 -14.94 1.46 10.95
N THR A 211 -14.79 0.18 10.64
CA THR A 211 -13.48 -0.50 10.66
C THR A 211 -12.50 0.14 9.67
N GLN A 212 -12.97 0.43 8.46
CA GLN A 212 -12.17 1.09 7.44
C GLN A 212 -11.78 2.52 7.84
N LEU A 213 -12.71 3.28 8.41
CA LEU A 213 -12.47 4.60 8.99
C LEU A 213 -11.39 4.56 10.07
N CYS A 214 -11.45 3.59 10.99
CA CYS A 214 -10.46 3.44 12.05
C CYS A 214 -9.07 3.06 11.49
N ARG A 215 -8.99 2.08 10.57
CA ARG A 215 -7.71 1.71 9.90
C ARG A 215 -7.06 2.91 9.25
N MET A 216 -7.86 3.68 8.54
CA MET A 216 -7.46 4.88 7.83
C MET A 216 -7.01 5.98 8.79
N CYS A 217 -7.71 6.18 9.91
CA CYS A 217 -7.29 7.11 10.95
C CYS A 217 -5.90 6.79 11.49
N VAL A 218 -5.60 5.50 11.67
CA VAL A 218 -4.28 5.07 12.13
C VAL A 218 -3.22 5.23 11.03
N GLN A 219 -3.51 4.74 9.80
CA GLN A 219 -2.57 4.76 8.68
C GLN A 219 -2.06 6.18 8.38
N PHE A 220 -2.96 7.16 8.36
CA PHE A 220 -2.64 8.54 8.03
C PHE A 220 -2.48 9.45 9.25
N ARG A 221 -2.52 8.88 10.47
CA ARG A 221 -2.41 9.61 11.75
C ARG A 221 -3.43 10.76 11.87
N ILE A 222 -4.67 10.45 11.53
CA ILE A 222 -5.80 11.37 11.47
C ILE A 222 -6.59 11.29 12.78
N GLY A 223 -6.97 12.46 13.33
CA GLY A 223 -7.57 12.55 14.65
C GLY A 223 -6.60 12.11 15.76
N ASN A 224 -7.11 11.93 16.97
CA ASN A 224 -6.31 11.41 18.08
C ASN A 224 -6.63 9.92 18.32
N ALA A 225 -5.60 9.08 18.44
CA ALA A 225 -5.71 7.66 18.79
C ALA A 225 -6.63 7.39 19.99
N GLN A 226 -6.62 8.25 21.03
CA GLN A 226 -7.51 8.07 22.19
C GLN A 226 -9.00 8.14 21.85
N MET A 227 -9.34 8.95 20.85
CA MET A 227 -10.72 9.13 20.40
C MET A 227 -11.23 7.90 19.64
N VAL A 228 -10.41 7.38 18.73
CA VAL A 228 -10.69 6.15 17.98
C VAL A 228 -10.77 4.94 18.93
N GLU A 229 -9.82 4.83 19.86
CA GLU A 229 -9.83 3.81 20.93
C GLU A 229 -11.13 3.89 21.75
N GLY A 230 -11.54 5.09 22.16
CA GLY A 230 -12.77 5.31 22.94
C GLY A 230 -14.04 4.91 22.20
N ALA A 231 -14.15 5.21 20.90
CA ALA A 231 -15.30 4.82 20.08
C ALA A 231 -15.40 3.29 19.94
N LEU A 232 -14.28 2.62 19.65
CA LEU A 232 -14.23 1.17 19.50
C LEU A 232 -14.42 0.44 20.84
N GLU A 233 -13.88 0.95 21.94
CA GLU A 233 -14.19 0.43 23.28
C GLU A 233 -15.67 0.62 23.66
N GLY A 234 -16.28 1.73 23.25
CA GLY A 234 -17.71 1.97 23.43
C GLY A 234 -18.52 0.90 22.71
N LEU A 235 -18.12 0.55 21.48
CA LEU A 235 -18.74 -0.52 20.69
C LEU A 235 -18.57 -1.90 21.36
N THR A 236 -17.38 -2.26 21.85
CA THR A 236 -17.20 -3.57 22.52
C THR A 236 -17.89 -3.66 23.89
N LYS A 237 -18.16 -2.52 24.55
CA LYS A 237 -18.91 -2.47 25.81
C LYS A 237 -20.42 -2.54 25.60
N SER A 238 -20.93 -1.87 24.55
CA SER A 238 -22.35 -1.92 24.19
C SER A 238 -22.72 -3.29 23.60
N GLU A 239 -21.84 -3.87 22.78
CA GLU A 239 -22.06 -5.15 22.08
C GLU A 239 -20.94 -6.17 22.36
N PRO A 240 -20.85 -6.73 23.59
CA PRO A 240 -19.73 -7.58 24.01
C PRO A 240 -19.69 -8.98 23.38
N GLU A 241 -20.78 -9.40 22.71
CA GLU A 241 -20.90 -10.70 22.06
C GLU A 241 -20.80 -10.61 20.52
N ASP A 242 -20.66 -9.40 19.96
CA ASP A 242 -20.41 -9.21 18.53
C ASP A 242 -18.91 -9.26 18.24
N PRO A 243 -18.42 -10.26 17.49
CA PRO A 243 -16.98 -10.39 17.20
C PRO A 243 -16.41 -9.24 16.37
N ARG A 244 -17.23 -8.55 15.57
CA ARG A 244 -16.78 -7.49 14.64
C ARG A 244 -16.21 -6.28 15.37
N GLY A 245 -16.83 -5.88 16.48
CA GLY A 245 -16.35 -4.78 17.32
C GLY A 245 -15.00 -5.10 17.96
N TRP A 246 -14.83 -6.32 18.46
CA TRP A 246 -13.57 -6.80 19.02
C TRP A 246 -12.47 -6.89 17.96
N PHE A 247 -12.81 -7.34 16.75
CA PHE A 247 -11.91 -7.37 15.60
C PHE A 247 -11.43 -5.97 15.21
N ALA A 248 -12.33 -5.00 15.08
CA ALA A 248 -12.00 -3.62 14.75
C ALA A 248 -11.08 -2.98 15.80
N LEU A 249 -11.33 -3.23 17.10
CA LEU A 249 -10.47 -2.78 18.19
C LEU A 249 -9.08 -3.45 18.16
N GLY A 250 -9.02 -4.73 17.83
CA GLY A 250 -7.75 -5.45 17.65
C GLY A 250 -6.92 -4.93 16.49
N GLU A 251 -7.56 -4.67 15.34
CA GLU A 251 -6.92 -4.05 14.18
C GLU A 251 -6.37 -2.66 14.50
N PHE A 252 -7.13 -1.86 15.26
CA PHE A 252 -6.68 -0.57 15.75
C PHE A 252 -5.40 -0.69 16.58
N TYR A 253 -5.37 -1.59 17.58
CA TYR A 253 -4.19 -1.79 18.41
C TYR A 253 -2.99 -2.34 17.64
N ALA A 254 -3.21 -3.26 16.69
CA ALA A 254 -2.15 -3.81 15.86
C ALA A 254 -1.48 -2.73 15.00
N ASN A 255 -2.28 -1.83 14.41
CA ASN A 255 -1.76 -0.72 13.60
C ASN A 255 -1.06 0.35 14.45
N MET A 256 -1.41 0.49 15.73
CA MET A 256 -0.68 1.31 16.70
C MET A 256 0.61 0.65 17.22
N GLY A 257 0.91 -0.58 16.79
CA GLY A 257 2.06 -1.37 17.26
C GLY A 257 1.90 -1.96 18.66
N ASN A 258 0.72 -1.83 19.28
CA ASN A 258 0.42 -2.43 20.58
C ASN A 258 -0.10 -3.86 20.36
N HIS A 259 0.82 -4.77 20.06
CA HIS A 259 0.48 -6.15 19.71
C HIS A 259 -0.06 -6.94 20.89
N GLU A 260 0.24 -6.55 22.14
CA GLU A 260 -0.33 -7.15 23.35
C GLU A 260 -1.84 -6.96 23.38
N LYS A 261 -2.32 -5.70 23.40
CA LYS A 261 -3.75 -5.40 23.39
C LYS A 261 -4.45 -5.92 22.13
N ALA A 262 -3.76 -5.86 20.99
CA ALA A 262 -4.27 -6.42 19.73
C ALA A 262 -4.53 -7.93 19.87
N SER A 263 -3.59 -8.68 20.45
CA SER A 263 -3.76 -10.13 20.63
C SER A 263 -4.91 -10.46 21.59
N GLU A 264 -5.10 -9.71 22.69
CA GLU A 264 -6.18 -9.94 23.65
C GLU A 264 -7.57 -9.70 23.02
N THR A 265 -7.72 -8.60 22.31
CA THR A 265 -8.99 -8.23 21.65
C THR A 265 -9.30 -9.14 20.46
N MET A 266 -8.29 -9.49 19.67
CA MET A 266 -8.45 -10.43 18.55
C MET A 266 -8.73 -11.86 19.02
N GLU A 267 -8.18 -12.27 20.17
CA GLU A 267 -8.53 -13.53 20.82
C GLU A 267 -10.00 -13.53 21.26
N ARG A 268 -10.53 -12.42 21.77
CA ARG A 268 -11.95 -12.31 22.08
C ARG A 268 -12.83 -12.42 20.83
N ALA A 269 -12.46 -11.76 19.73
CA ALA A 269 -13.15 -11.90 18.44
C ALA A 269 -13.17 -13.37 17.97
N ALA A 270 -12.01 -14.05 17.98
CA ALA A 270 -11.88 -15.45 17.59
C ALA A 270 -12.56 -16.45 18.56
N GLN A 271 -12.82 -16.06 19.81
CA GLN A 271 -13.63 -16.87 20.73
C GLN A 271 -15.13 -16.78 20.43
N LEU A 272 -15.58 -15.60 20.00
CA LEU A 272 -16.98 -15.32 19.67
C LEU A 272 -17.36 -15.92 18.31
N ASP A 273 -16.48 -15.80 17.32
CA ASP A 273 -16.57 -16.53 16.06
C ASP A 273 -15.28 -17.30 15.76
N PRO A 274 -15.23 -18.59 16.14
CA PRO A 274 -14.06 -19.42 15.92
C PRO A 274 -13.86 -19.85 14.47
N ASN A 275 -14.82 -19.62 13.57
CA ASN A 275 -14.78 -20.11 12.20
C ASN A 275 -14.48 -19.02 11.18
N GLU A 276 -14.29 -17.77 11.62
CA GLU A 276 -13.87 -16.66 10.77
C GLU A 276 -12.33 -16.67 10.58
N PRO A 277 -11.82 -17.01 9.38
CA PRO A 277 -10.37 -17.12 9.14
C PRO A 277 -9.63 -15.81 9.38
N ALA A 278 -10.24 -14.67 9.07
CA ALA A 278 -9.61 -13.37 9.21
C ALA A 278 -9.23 -13.07 10.67
N PHE A 279 -10.07 -13.46 11.64
CA PHE A 279 -9.82 -13.22 13.06
C PHE A 279 -8.61 -14.03 13.55
N LEU A 280 -8.56 -15.30 13.15
CA LEU A 280 -7.46 -16.20 13.47
C LEU A 280 -6.14 -15.75 12.81
N HIS A 281 -6.20 -15.32 11.54
CA HIS A 281 -5.06 -14.80 10.80
C HIS A 281 -4.46 -13.57 11.49
N ARG A 282 -5.28 -12.56 11.80
CA ARG A 282 -4.82 -11.32 12.42
C ARG A 282 -4.34 -11.53 13.86
N LEU A 283 -4.97 -12.44 14.60
CA LEU A 283 -4.49 -12.86 15.92
C LEU A 283 -3.08 -13.47 15.81
N ALA A 284 -2.87 -14.35 14.83
CA ALA A 284 -1.56 -14.94 14.60
C ALA A 284 -0.50 -13.90 14.22
N MET A 285 -0.82 -12.91 13.37
CA MET A 285 0.10 -11.81 13.06
C MET A 285 0.54 -11.05 14.32
N SER A 286 -0.40 -10.72 15.21
CA SER A 286 -0.10 -10.05 16.47
C SER A 286 0.77 -10.93 17.38
N GLN A 287 0.48 -12.23 17.44
CA GLN A 287 1.30 -13.19 18.20
C GLN A 287 2.72 -13.34 17.64
N LEU A 288 2.92 -13.27 16.32
CA LEU A 288 4.25 -13.28 15.71
C LEU A 288 5.05 -12.04 16.10
N ALA A 289 4.43 -10.86 16.10
CA ALA A 289 5.08 -9.62 16.53
C ALA A 289 5.49 -9.67 18.02
N LEU A 290 4.75 -10.41 18.85
CA LEU A 290 5.07 -10.68 20.25
C LEU A 290 6.10 -11.81 20.45
N GLY A 291 6.63 -12.41 19.38
CA GLY A 291 7.57 -13.53 19.48
C GLY A 291 6.94 -14.83 19.98
N MET A 292 5.65 -15.04 19.70
CA MET A 292 4.88 -16.24 20.09
C MET A 292 4.53 -17.13 18.88
N PRO A 293 5.52 -17.71 18.17
CA PRO A 293 5.29 -18.41 16.90
C PRO A 293 4.45 -19.70 17.04
N VAL A 294 4.47 -20.36 18.21
CA VAL A 294 3.69 -21.59 18.43
C VAL A 294 2.19 -21.31 18.48
N ASN A 295 1.78 -20.22 19.15
CA ASN A 295 0.38 -19.81 19.20
C ASN A 295 -0.09 -19.34 17.82
N ALA A 296 0.75 -18.57 17.14
CA ALA A 296 0.48 -18.10 15.78
C ALA A 296 0.29 -19.27 14.81
N GLU A 297 1.17 -20.28 14.85
CA GLU A 297 1.04 -21.48 14.01
C GLU A 297 -0.29 -22.19 14.23
N ARG A 298 -0.70 -22.41 15.49
CA ARG A 298 -1.97 -23.07 15.81
C ARG A 298 -3.16 -22.32 15.18
N ASN A 299 -3.18 -21.00 15.31
CA ASN A 299 -4.24 -20.17 14.76
C ASN A 299 -4.20 -20.15 13.23
N LEU A 300 -3.02 -20.09 12.62
CA LEU A 300 -2.87 -20.11 11.16
C LEU A 300 -3.25 -21.45 10.53
N ARG A 301 -2.97 -22.58 11.20
CA ARG A 301 -3.43 -23.89 10.73
C ARG A 301 -4.95 -23.94 10.68
N LYS A 302 -5.60 -23.50 11.75
CA LYS A 302 -7.07 -23.43 11.79
C LYS A 302 -7.62 -22.45 10.75
N ALA A 303 -7.01 -21.28 10.59
CA ALA A 303 -7.42 -20.31 9.58
C ALA A 303 -7.28 -20.89 8.17
N ALA A 304 -6.16 -21.53 7.85
CA ALA A 304 -5.92 -22.16 6.56
C ALA A 304 -6.87 -23.34 6.26
N GLU A 305 -7.38 -24.03 7.28
CA GLU A 305 -8.42 -25.07 7.13
C GLU A 305 -9.81 -24.47 6.81
N LEU A 306 -10.03 -23.20 7.15
CA LEU A 306 -11.29 -22.49 6.99
C LEU A 306 -11.29 -21.55 5.77
N GLU A 307 -10.13 -21.22 5.22
CA GLU A 307 -9.99 -20.41 4.00
C GLU A 307 -10.47 -21.22 2.78
N ASP A 308 -11.39 -20.64 2.02
CA ASP A 308 -11.87 -21.18 0.75
C ASP A 308 -11.32 -20.35 -0.43
N GLY A 309 -11.09 -21.00 -1.57
CA GLY A 309 -10.68 -20.35 -2.82
C GLY A 309 -9.19 -20.47 -3.14
N GLU A 310 -8.70 -19.57 -4.01
CA GLU A 310 -7.31 -19.59 -4.50
C GLU A 310 -6.37 -18.67 -3.72
N ASP A 311 -6.92 -17.71 -2.97
CA ASP A 311 -6.16 -16.81 -2.12
C ASP A 311 -6.14 -17.33 -0.68
N LEU A 312 -5.00 -17.88 -0.27
CA LEU A 312 -4.83 -18.55 1.03
C LEU A 312 -3.79 -17.81 1.90
N PRO A 313 -4.08 -16.57 2.33
CA PRO A 313 -3.10 -15.73 3.03
C PRO A 313 -2.65 -16.35 4.36
N SER A 314 -3.51 -17.11 5.07
CA SER A 314 -3.12 -17.80 6.29
C SER A 314 -2.17 -18.97 6.02
N LEU A 315 -2.38 -19.71 4.93
CA LEU A 315 -1.45 -20.77 4.52
C LEU A 315 -0.10 -20.20 4.07
N GLU A 316 -0.09 -19.06 3.38
CA GLU A 316 1.14 -18.36 3.00
C GLU A 316 1.92 -17.91 4.24
N LEU A 317 1.24 -17.29 5.21
CA LEU A 317 1.87 -16.87 6.46
C LEU A 317 2.35 -18.08 7.28
N LEU A 318 1.56 -19.16 7.35
CA LEU A 318 1.95 -20.42 7.98
C LEU A 318 3.23 -20.99 7.37
N SER A 319 3.32 -20.99 6.04
CA SER A 319 4.50 -21.46 5.30
C SER A 319 5.77 -20.71 5.73
N LYS A 320 5.67 -19.37 5.85
CA LYS A 320 6.77 -18.52 6.33
C LYS A 320 7.15 -18.83 7.78
N VAL A 321 6.17 -19.00 8.66
CA VAL A 321 6.38 -19.34 10.08
C VAL A 321 7.07 -20.71 10.23
N LEU A 322 6.65 -21.71 9.46
CA LEU A 322 7.28 -23.03 9.46
C LEU A 322 8.73 -22.97 8.95
N GLY A 323 8.99 -22.19 7.91
CA GLY A 323 10.36 -21.94 7.43
C GLY A 323 11.25 -21.29 8.50
N GLN A 324 10.78 -20.22 9.14
CA GLN A 324 11.52 -19.50 10.18
C GLN A 324 11.75 -20.33 11.45
N THR A 325 10.84 -21.26 11.76
CA THR A 325 10.95 -22.16 12.91
C THR A 325 11.70 -23.46 12.61
N GLY A 326 12.37 -23.56 11.45
CA GLY A 326 13.20 -24.71 11.08
C GLY A 326 12.42 -25.96 10.67
N ARG A 327 11.14 -25.82 10.32
CA ARG A 327 10.26 -26.91 9.87
C ARG A 327 9.73 -26.72 8.44
N PRO A 328 10.56 -26.31 7.45
CA PRO A 328 10.09 -26.12 6.07
C PRO A 328 9.61 -27.43 5.41
N HIS A 329 10.02 -28.59 5.93
CA HIS A 329 9.64 -29.90 5.41
C HIS A 329 8.14 -30.23 5.54
N GLU A 330 7.39 -29.53 6.39
CA GLU A 330 5.95 -29.72 6.55
C GLU A 330 5.13 -28.97 5.49
N VAL A 331 5.69 -27.92 4.90
CA VAL A 331 5.00 -26.98 4.00
C VAL A 331 4.53 -27.62 2.69
N PRO A 332 5.31 -28.50 2.01
CA PRO A 332 4.90 -29.07 0.73
C PRO A 332 3.60 -29.87 0.77
N GLU A 333 3.35 -30.64 1.82
CA GLU A 333 2.12 -31.43 1.90
C GLU A 333 0.88 -30.53 2.02
N LEU A 334 1.00 -29.40 2.71
CA LEU A 334 -0.10 -28.43 2.84
C LEU A 334 -0.47 -27.84 1.46
N TRP A 335 0.51 -27.41 0.67
CA TRP A 335 0.23 -26.89 -0.68
C TRP A 335 -0.17 -27.99 -1.67
N HIS A 336 0.30 -29.22 -1.47
CA HIS A 336 -0.12 -30.36 -2.29
C HIS A 336 -1.61 -30.71 -2.06
N ASP A 337 -2.12 -30.54 -0.84
CA ASP A 337 -3.56 -30.64 -0.57
C ASP A 337 -4.37 -29.59 -1.34
N VAL A 338 -3.88 -28.34 -1.39
CA VAL A 338 -4.51 -27.27 -2.18
C VAL A 338 -4.48 -27.60 -3.68
N VAL A 339 -3.35 -28.09 -4.21
CA VAL A 339 -3.25 -28.52 -5.61
C VAL A 339 -4.21 -29.65 -5.93
N ARG A 340 -4.41 -30.61 -5.01
CA ARG A 340 -5.38 -31.71 -5.20
C ARG A 340 -6.83 -31.22 -5.26
N GLN A 341 -7.16 -30.20 -4.47
CA GLN A 341 -8.49 -29.60 -4.46
C GLN A 341 -8.72 -28.69 -5.67
N ASN A 342 -7.67 -28.00 -6.11
CA ASN A 342 -7.70 -27.05 -7.22
C ASN A 342 -6.64 -27.38 -8.29
N PRO A 343 -6.82 -28.45 -9.10
CA PRO A 343 -5.77 -28.94 -10.01
C PRO A 343 -5.39 -27.97 -11.14
N GLN A 344 -6.25 -26.98 -11.44
CA GLN A 344 -6.01 -25.95 -12.45
C GLN A 344 -5.46 -24.65 -11.87
N SER A 345 -5.24 -24.56 -10.56
CA SER A 345 -4.75 -23.33 -9.94
C SER A 345 -3.24 -23.19 -10.12
N GLY A 346 -2.83 -22.37 -11.09
CA GLY A 346 -1.40 -22.08 -11.35
C GLY A 346 -0.68 -21.50 -10.13
N ARG A 347 -1.38 -20.72 -9.30
CA ARG A 347 -0.84 -20.18 -8.04
C ARG A 347 -0.57 -21.28 -7.01
N ALA A 348 -1.50 -22.22 -6.80
CA ALA A 348 -1.31 -23.33 -5.88
C ALA A 348 -0.13 -24.23 -6.31
N HIS A 349 -0.04 -24.53 -7.61
CA HIS A 349 1.09 -25.29 -8.18
C HIS A 349 2.43 -24.58 -7.97
N ALA A 350 2.50 -23.27 -8.24
CA ALA A 350 3.72 -22.50 -8.01
C ALA A 350 4.12 -22.49 -6.53
N ARG A 351 3.17 -22.29 -5.61
CA ARG A 351 3.42 -22.33 -4.16
C ARG A 351 3.88 -23.71 -3.69
N TYR A 352 3.28 -24.79 -4.20
CA TYR A 352 3.70 -26.16 -3.95
C TYR A 352 5.16 -26.38 -4.40
N ALA A 353 5.47 -26.03 -5.65
CA ALA A 353 6.82 -26.18 -6.18
C ALA A 353 7.85 -25.38 -5.37
N ILE A 354 7.59 -24.09 -5.06
CA ILE A 354 8.48 -23.25 -4.23
C ILE A 354 8.71 -23.86 -2.84
N SER A 355 7.66 -24.39 -2.21
CA SER A 355 7.78 -24.98 -0.89
C SER A 355 8.72 -26.19 -0.87
N LEU A 356 8.82 -26.94 -1.97
CA LEU A 356 9.78 -28.04 -2.11
C LEU A 356 11.23 -27.53 -2.12
N PHE A 357 11.51 -26.39 -2.76
CA PHE A 357 12.84 -25.77 -2.68
C PHE A 357 13.17 -25.32 -1.26
N GLN A 358 12.23 -24.70 -0.55
CA GLN A 358 12.40 -24.28 0.84
C GLN A 358 12.66 -25.49 1.78
N ALA A 359 12.08 -26.64 1.45
CA ALA A 359 12.31 -27.91 2.13
C ALA A 359 13.61 -28.63 1.71
N ASN A 360 14.50 -27.99 0.93
CA ASN A 360 15.70 -28.58 0.33
C ASN A 360 15.43 -29.79 -0.60
N ARG A 361 14.24 -29.90 -1.17
CA ARG A 361 13.83 -30.93 -2.14
C ARG A 361 13.85 -30.37 -3.56
N ARG A 362 15.01 -29.88 -3.99
CA ARG A 362 15.20 -29.16 -5.26
C ARG A 362 14.72 -29.93 -6.50
N GLU A 363 15.08 -31.21 -6.62
CA GLU A 363 14.67 -32.05 -7.76
C GLU A 363 13.15 -32.23 -7.84
N ASP A 364 12.48 -32.39 -6.69
CA ASP A 364 11.02 -32.52 -6.65
C ASP A 364 10.34 -31.20 -7.02
N GLY A 365 10.89 -30.07 -6.57
CA GLY A 365 10.39 -28.74 -6.90
C GLY A 365 10.44 -28.45 -8.40
N ILE A 366 11.54 -28.83 -9.07
CA ILE A 366 11.65 -28.74 -10.54
C ILE A 366 10.59 -29.60 -11.21
N LYS A 367 10.43 -30.86 -10.79
CA LYS A 367 9.39 -31.75 -11.35
C LYS A 367 7.98 -31.17 -11.17
N ALA A 368 7.68 -30.61 -10.00
CA ALA A 368 6.39 -29.99 -9.73
C ALA A 368 6.11 -28.79 -10.65
N PHE A 369 7.11 -27.95 -10.92
CA PHE A 369 6.97 -26.87 -11.90
C PHE A 369 6.73 -27.41 -13.32
N GLU A 370 7.50 -28.41 -13.76
CA GLU A 370 7.34 -28.99 -15.10
C GLU A 370 5.98 -29.69 -15.27
N GLU A 371 5.51 -30.42 -14.26
CA GLU A 371 4.17 -31.01 -14.24
C GLU A 371 3.11 -29.91 -14.35
N ALA A 372 3.22 -28.85 -13.55
CA ALA A 372 2.28 -27.72 -13.57
C ALA A 372 2.22 -27.03 -14.94
N LEU A 373 3.35 -26.87 -15.63
CA LEU A 373 3.38 -26.31 -17.00
C LEU A 373 2.60 -27.17 -18.01
N THR A 374 2.48 -28.48 -17.77
CA THR A 374 1.75 -29.40 -18.65
C THR A 374 0.28 -29.59 -18.26
N THR A 375 -0.06 -29.45 -16.98
CA THR A 375 -1.40 -29.76 -16.47
C THR A 375 -2.29 -28.54 -16.25
N VAL A 376 -1.71 -27.34 -16.12
CA VAL A 376 -2.44 -26.09 -15.90
C VAL A 376 -2.61 -25.37 -17.24
N ASP A 377 -3.86 -25.09 -17.62
CA ASP A 377 -4.18 -24.39 -18.87
C ASP A 377 -3.64 -22.95 -18.87
N GLU A 378 -3.82 -22.22 -17.76
CA GLU A 378 -3.31 -20.84 -17.57
C GLU A 378 -2.10 -20.82 -16.62
N ASN A 379 -0.93 -21.10 -17.16
CA ASN A 379 0.29 -21.31 -16.38
C ASN A 379 1.18 -20.06 -16.19
N ALA A 380 0.64 -18.85 -16.38
CA ALA A 380 1.40 -17.60 -16.22
C ALA A 380 2.03 -17.46 -14.82
N TRP A 381 1.27 -17.78 -13.77
CA TRP A 381 1.78 -17.82 -12.40
C TRP A 381 2.90 -18.85 -12.23
N VAL A 382 2.77 -20.04 -12.84
CA VAL A 382 3.81 -21.08 -12.81
C VAL A 382 5.10 -20.55 -13.44
N LYS A 383 5.00 -19.95 -14.63
CA LYS A 383 6.14 -19.34 -15.35
C LYS A 383 6.80 -18.23 -14.55
N ARG A 384 6.02 -17.31 -13.97
CA ARG A 384 6.51 -16.18 -13.16
C ARG A 384 7.42 -16.62 -12.01
N TYR A 385 7.06 -17.73 -11.35
CA TYR A 385 7.81 -18.24 -10.20
C TYR A 385 8.86 -19.29 -10.56
N TYR A 386 8.75 -19.92 -11.73
CA TYR A 386 9.76 -20.87 -12.19
C TYR A 386 10.94 -20.19 -12.90
N ALA A 387 10.73 -19.05 -13.56
CA ALA A 387 11.78 -18.32 -14.27
C ALA A 387 13.01 -17.97 -13.39
N PRO A 388 12.86 -17.46 -12.14
CA PRO A 388 14.02 -17.23 -11.26
C PRO A 388 14.80 -18.51 -10.95
N VAL A 389 14.08 -19.63 -10.77
CA VAL A 389 14.69 -20.94 -10.47
C VAL A 389 15.47 -21.46 -11.68
N LEU A 390 14.90 -21.37 -12.88
CA LEU A 390 15.59 -21.73 -14.13
C LEU A 390 16.85 -20.89 -14.33
N SER A 391 16.75 -19.59 -14.09
CA SER A 391 17.89 -18.67 -14.13
C SER A 391 18.98 -19.12 -13.16
N GLU A 392 18.65 -19.46 -11.91
CA GLU A 392 19.60 -20.00 -10.92
C GLU A 392 20.26 -21.32 -11.36
N GLU A 393 19.47 -22.27 -11.89
CA GLU A 393 19.94 -23.56 -12.42
C GLU A 393 20.82 -23.42 -13.69
N GLY A 394 20.83 -22.24 -14.31
CA GLY A 394 21.60 -21.95 -15.50
C GLY A 394 20.87 -22.23 -16.81
N ASP A 395 19.59 -22.61 -16.75
CA ASP A 395 18.69 -22.72 -17.90
C ASP A 395 18.12 -21.33 -18.26
N VAL A 396 19.04 -20.44 -18.62
CA VAL A 396 18.77 -19.00 -18.76
C VAL A 396 17.89 -18.70 -19.98
N ASP A 397 17.97 -19.51 -21.04
CA ASP A 397 17.15 -19.35 -22.24
C ASP A 397 15.66 -19.54 -21.92
N ARG A 398 15.28 -20.63 -21.24
CA ARG A 398 13.89 -20.86 -20.83
C ARG A 398 13.42 -19.85 -19.79
N ALA A 399 14.30 -19.43 -18.88
CA ALA A 399 13.97 -18.40 -17.91
C ALA A 399 13.54 -17.10 -18.61
N MET A 400 14.28 -16.70 -19.64
CA MET A 400 13.97 -15.51 -20.43
C MET A 400 12.67 -15.64 -21.21
N ASP A 401 12.41 -16.78 -21.87
CA ASP A 401 11.14 -17.04 -22.55
C ASP A 401 9.95 -16.86 -21.57
N PHE A 402 10.08 -17.38 -20.34
CA PHE A 402 9.04 -17.24 -19.31
C PHE A 402 8.90 -15.82 -18.80
N TYR A 403 10.00 -15.08 -18.66
CA TYR A 403 9.93 -13.67 -18.32
C TYR A 403 9.24 -12.85 -19.41
N GLU A 404 9.53 -13.13 -20.69
CA GLU A 404 8.89 -12.47 -21.84
C GLU A 404 7.37 -12.73 -21.85
N ASP A 405 6.94 -13.99 -21.68
CA ASP A 405 5.53 -14.35 -21.55
C ASP A 405 4.83 -13.60 -20.40
N CYS A 406 5.50 -13.42 -19.26
CA CYS A 406 4.96 -12.69 -18.13
C CYS A 406 4.91 -11.17 -18.38
N ILE A 407 5.92 -10.61 -19.07
CA ILE A 407 6.00 -9.18 -19.39
C ILE A 407 4.88 -8.79 -20.37
N ASP A 408 4.52 -9.67 -21.30
CA ASP A 408 3.40 -9.44 -22.22
C ASP A 408 2.06 -9.24 -21.47
N MET A 409 1.90 -9.87 -20.31
CA MET A 409 0.71 -9.73 -19.47
C MET A 409 0.78 -8.54 -18.50
N ALA A 410 1.97 -8.26 -17.97
CA ALA A 410 2.21 -7.22 -16.98
C ALA A 410 3.42 -6.33 -17.34
N PRO A 411 3.31 -5.49 -18.39
CA PRO A 411 4.46 -4.77 -18.97
C PRO A 411 5.04 -3.67 -18.07
N ALA A 412 4.35 -3.30 -16.99
CA ALA A 412 4.78 -2.29 -16.01
C ALA A 412 5.13 -2.90 -14.63
N ASP A 413 5.20 -4.23 -14.50
CA ASP A 413 5.65 -4.88 -13.27
C ASP A 413 7.16 -4.67 -13.08
N VAL A 414 7.52 -3.72 -12.22
CA VAL A 414 8.90 -3.33 -11.92
C VAL A 414 9.74 -4.49 -11.40
N PRO A 415 9.32 -5.26 -10.37
CA PRO A 415 10.01 -6.47 -9.94
C PRO A 415 10.31 -7.45 -11.07
N LEU A 416 9.30 -7.75 -11.90
CA LEU A 416 9.44 -8.67 -13.03
C LEU A 416 10.49 -8.19 -14.03
N LEU A 417 10.43 -6.93 -14.45
CA LEU A 417 11.38 -6.34 -15.39
C LEU A 417 12.81 -6.33 -14.84
N LEU A 418 13.00 -6.06 -13.55
CA LEU A 418 14.32 -6.08 -12.91
C LEU A 418 14.90 -7.50 -12.80
N GLU A 419 14.08 -8.49 -12.50
CA GLU A 419 14.51 -9.90 -12.52
C GLU A 419 14.88 -10.37 -13.94
N TYR A 420 14.11 -9.97 -14.94
CA TYR A 420 14.42 -10.23 -16.34
C TYR A 420 15.74 -9.56 -16.75
N ALA A 421 15.95 -8.28 -16.42
CA ALA A 421 17.20 -7.57 -16.68
C ALA A 421 18.41 -8.26 -16.05
N ARG A 422 18.29 -8.76 -14.81
CA ARG A 422 19.36 -9.52 -14.14
C ARG A 422 19.63 -10.86 -14.82
N THR A 423 18.58 -11.51 -15.31
CA THR A 423 18.69 -12.77 -16.06
C THR A 423 19.37 -12.54 -17.41
N LEU A 424 19.06 -11.46 -18.12
CA LEU A 424 19.76 -11.04 -19.34
C LEU A 424 21.25 -10.76 -19.07
N ASP A 425 21.59 -10.11 -17.95
CA ASP A 425 22.98 -9.87 -17.58
C ASP A 425 23.74 -11.18 -17.33
N LYS A 426 23.11 -12.12 -16.60
CA LYS A 426 23.65 -13.47 -16.40
C LYS A 426 23.84 -14.22 -17.72
N ALA A 427 22.95 -14.01 -18.69
CA ALA A 427 23.03 -14.54 -20.05
C ALA A 427 24.12 -13.88 -20.91
N SER A 428 24.81 -12.85 -20.41
CA SER A 428 25.69 -11.98 -21.21
C SER A 428 24.97 -11.26 -22.38
N ARG A 429 23.65 -11.10 -22.31
CA ARG A 429 22.80 -10.38 -23.29
C ARG A 429 22.66 -8.90 -22.91
N GLN A 430 23.79 -8.25 -22.60
CA GLN A 430 23.81 -6.88 -22.07
C GLN A 430 23.24 -5.82 -23.03
N PHE A 431 23.14 -6.12 -24.32
CA PHE A 431 22.60 -5.20 -25.32
C PHE A 431 21.09 -4.97 -25.21
N GLU A 432 20.36 -5.85 -24.53
CA GLU A 432 18.90 -5.77 -24.37
C GLU A 432 18.48 -5.08 -23.07
N ILE A 433 19.34 -5.14 -22.06
CA ILE A 433 19.09 -4.60 -20.73
C ILE A 433 18.69 -3.11 -20.75
N PRO A 434 19.31 -2.21 -21.54
CA PRO A 434 18.96 -0.79 -21.53
C PRO A 434 17.49 -0.49 -21.83
N GLU A 435 16.85 -1.24 -22.74
CA GLU A 435 15.43 -1.02 -23.04
C GLU A 435 14.54 -1.51 -21.90
N VAL A 436 14.89 -2.64 -21.28
CA VAL A 436 14.19 -3.16 -20.11
C VAL A 436 14.28 -2.18 -18.94
N LEU A 437 15.47 -1.63 -18.65
CA LEU A 437 15.64 -0.63 -17.59
C LEU A 437 14.91 0.69 -17.89
N LYS A 438 14.81 1.10 -19.15
CA LYS A 438 13.97 2.24 -19.54
C LYS A 438 12.50 1.96 -19.26
N ASN A 439 12.03 0.75 -19.49
CA ASN A 439 10.66 0.36 -19.15
C ASN A 439 10.44 0.32 -17.63
N VAL A 440 11.42 -0.13 -16.84
CA VAL A 440 11.39 0.01 -15.38
C VAL A 440 11.18 1.47 -14.98
N LEU A 441 11.95 2.40 -15.55
CA LEU A 441 11.81 3.83 -15.22
C LEU A 441 10.47 4.43 -15.67
N LYS A 442 9.93 4.01 -16.83
CA LYS A 442 8.60 4.43 -17.31
C LYS A 442 7.46 3.93 -16.40
N ALA A 443 7.67 2.82 -15.70
CA ALA A 443 6.71 2.28 -14.74
C ALA A 443 6.67 3.04 -13.40
N ASN A 444 7.40 4.17 -13.28
CA ASN A 444 7.44 5.04 -12.11
C ASN A 444 7.74 4.28 -10.80
N PRO A 445 8.92 3.62 -10.71
CA PRO A 445 9.29 2.84 -9.55
C PRO A 445 9.55 3.78 -8.36
N ASP A 446 9.62 3.23 -7.15
CA ASP A 446 10.00 4.00 -5.97
C ASP A 446 11.40 4.63 -6.18
N GLN A 447 11.66 5.72 -5.46
CA GLN A 447 12.85 6.54 -5.64
C GLN A 447 14.17 5.76 -5.52
N ASN A 448 14.24 4.75 -4.64
CA ASN A 448 15.44 3.94 -4.49
C ASN A 448 15.66 3.03 -5.71
N THR A 449 14.59 2.37 -6.14
CA THR A 449 14.62 1.53 -7.34
C THR A 449 14.93 2.36 -8.58
N ALA A 450 14.38 3.58 -8.69
CA ALA A 450 14.68 4.52 -9.77
C ALA A 450 16.18 4.88 -9.80
N ALA A 451 16.77 5.27 -8.67
CA ALA A 451 18.18 5.64 -8.61
C ALA A 451 19.13 4.47 -8.92
N GLN A 452 18.81 3.26 -8.45
CA GLN A 452 19.56 2.06 -8.79
C GLN A 452 19.46 1.72 -10.29
N THR A 453 18.25 1.81 -10.84
CA THR A 453 17.99 1.55 -12.27
C THR A 453 18.68 2.57 -13.17
N GLN A 454 18.66 3.86 -12.81
CA GLN A 454 19.37 4.92 -13.53
C GLN A 454 20.88 4.72 -13.50
N ALA A 455 21.43 4.34 -12.35
CA ALA A 455 22.86 4.03 -12.23
C ALA A 455 23.26 2.86 -13.13
N TRP A 456 22.49 1.78 -13.14
CA TRP A 456 22.75 0.62 -14.00
C TRP A 456 22.62 0.96 -15.49
N LEU A 457 21.57 1.70 -15.87
CA LEU A 457 21.37 2.14 -17.25
C LEU A 457 22.55 3.01 -17.73
N LEU A 458 23.03 3.94 -16.90
CA LEU A 458 24.17 4.79 -17.21
C LEU A 458 25.45 3.99 -17.37
N GLU A 459 25.70 2.98 -16.54
CA GLU A 459 26.86 2.10 -16.65
C GLU A 459 26.89 1.35 -17.97
N LEU A 460 25.72 0.95 -18.49
CA LEU A 460 25.59 0.26 -19.77
C LEU A 460 25.67 1.20 -20.98
N GLU A 461 24.99 2.35 -20.93
CA GLU A 461 24.94 3.28 -22.07
C GLU A 461 26.19 4.17 -22.17
N GLN A 462 26.84 4.46 -21.04
CA GLN A 462 27.98 5.38 -20.95
C GLN A 462 29.16 4.75 -20.20
N PRO A 463 29.66 3.57 -20.63
CA PRO A 463 30.64 2.78 -19.88
C PRO A 463 31.93 3.57 -19.63
N LYS A 464 32.39 4.36 -20.59
CA LYS A 464 33.59 5.21 -20.43
C LYS A 464 33.44 6.25 -19.32
N ARG A 465 32.24 6.75 -19.06
CA ARG A 465 31.99 7.71 -17.97
C ARG A 465 31.93 6.98 -16.63
N ALA A 466 31.27 5.83 -16.58
CA ALA A 466 31.26 4.97 -15.40
C ALA A 466 32.67 4.49 -15.00
N GLU A 467 33.52 4.17 -15.98
CA GLU A 467 34.92 3.80 -15.78
C GLU A 467 35.73 4.91 -15.10
N VAL A 468 35.50 6.18 -15.44
CA VAL A 468 36.16 7.31 -14.75
C VAL A 468 35.73 7.38 -13.29
N VAL A 469 34.45 7.15 -13.01
CA VAL A 469 33.95 7.12 -11.63
C VAL A 469 34.55 5.98 -10.83
N LYS A 470 34.62 4.79 -11.44
CA LYS A 470 35.28 3.63 -10.84
C LYS A 470 36.75 3.88 -10.56
N ALA A 471 37.51 4.42 -11.53
CA ALA A 471 38.92 4.72 -11.36
C ALA A 471 39.18 5.78 -10.28
N ALA A 472 38.30 6.77 -10.13
CA ALA A 472 38.36 7.72 -9.03
C ALA A 472 38.05 7.06 -7.67
N GLY A 473 37.12 6.11 -7.62
CA GLY A 473 36.88 5.27 -6.45
C GLY A 473 38.10 4.46 -6.04
N GLU A 474 38.76 3.80 -6.99
CA GLU A 474 40.01 3.05 -6.76
C GLU A 474 41.14 3.94 -6.24
N LYS A 475 41.22 5.21 -6.69
CA LYS A 475 42.15 6.20 -6.14
C LYS A 475 41.82 6.56 -4.69
N ALA A 476 40.55 6.79 -4.38
CA ALA A 476 40.10 7.08 -3.03
C ALA A 476 40.40 5.91 -2.08
N GLU A 477 40.20 4.65 -2.52
CA GLU A 477 40.59 3.45 -1.75
C GLU A 477 42.10 3.37 -1.50
N GLN A 478 42.92 3.88 -2.43
CA GLN A 478 44.38 3.98 -2.28
C GLN A 478 44.82 5.20 -1.45
N GLY A 479 43.88 6.02 -0.98
CA GLY A 479 44.13 7.24 -0.19
C GLY A 479 44.40 8.50 -1.01
N ASP A 480 44.32 8.44 -2.35
CA ASP A 480 44.45 9.61 -3.24
C ASP A 480 43.09 10.32 -3.40
N PHE A 481 42.62 10.93 -2.31
CA PHE A 481 41.32 11.63 -2.28
C PHE A 481 41.32 12.91 -3.13
N ASP A 482 42.42 13.68 -3.11
CA ASP A 482 42.58 14.87 -3.95
C ASP A 482 42.52 14.52 -5.45
N GLY A 483 43.15 13.40 -5.85
CA GLY A 483 43.07 12.88 -7.20
C GLY A 483 41.66 12.48 -7.61
N ALA A 484 40.93 11.79 -6.71
CA ALA A 484 39.53 11.41 -6.95
C ALA A 484 38.62 12.64 -7.12
N ILE A 485 38.73 13.65 -6.23
CA ILE A 485 37.97 14.90 -6.32
C ILE A 485 38.26 15.62 -7.63
N LYS A 486 39.54 15.72 -8.02
CA LYS A 486 39.95 16.38 -9.26
C LYS A 486 39.34 15.74 -10.51
N ASP A 487 39.24 14.42 -10.54
CA ASP A 487 38.69 13.69 -11.68
C ASP A 487 37.16 13.78 -11.75
N LEU A 488 36.48 13.80 -10.60
CA LEU A 488 35.01 13.74 -10.52
C LEU A 488 34.31 15.09 -10.51
N LYS A 489 34.93 16.13 -9.93
CA LYS A 489 34.31 17.46 -9.82
C LYS A 489 33.83 18.03 -11.18
N PRO A 490 34.53 17.86 -12.32
CA PRO A 490 34.02 18.31 -13.62
C PRO A 490 32.82 17.52 -14.16
N LEU A 491 32.61 16.29 -13.66
CA LEU A 491 31.57 15.38 -14.14
C LEU A 491 30.23 15.58 -13.42
N THR A 492 30.19 16.30 -12.30
CA THR A 492 28.96 16.55 -11.52
C THR A 492 27.84 17.20 -12.33
N ASN A 493 28.18 18.04 -13.31
CA ASN A 493 27.20 18.65 -14.22
C ASN A 493 26.61 17.67 -15.25
N TRP A 494 27.36 16.63 -15.61
CA TRP A 494 26.99 15.67 -16.66
C TRP A 494 26.40 14.39 -16.10
N LEU A 495 26.79 14.04 -14.88
CA LEU A 495 26.41 12.83 -14.15
C LEU A 495 25.73 13.20 -12.82
N GLY A 496 24.97 14.30 -12.82
CA GLY A 496 24.30 14.83 -11.62
C GLY A 496 23.34 13.83 -10.98
N ASP A 497 22.77 12.92 -11.77
CA ASP A 497 21.82 11.89 -11.33
C ASP A 497 22.49 10.52 -11.08
N TYR A 498 23.83 10.46 -11.08
CA TYR A 498 24.58 9.23 -10.84
C TYR A 498 25.08 9.18 -9.39
N TRP A 499 24.26 8.61 -8.50
CA TRP A 499 24.53 8.61 -7.05
C TRP A 499 25.90 8.02 -6.66
N LYS A 500 26.43 7.04 -7.41
CA LYS A 500 27.75 6.44 -7.15
C LYS A 500 28.90 7.43 -7.30
N LEU A 501 28.80 8.41 -8.20
CA LEU A 501 29.79 9.50 -8.30
C LEU A 501 29.80 10.35 -7.03
N TRP A 502 28.61 10.71 -6.56
CA TRP A 502 28.47 11.53 -5.36
C TRP A 502 28.93 10.79 -4.10
N MET A 503 28.81 9.46 -4.07
CA MET A 503 29.38 8.64 -2.98
C MET A 503 30.89 8.79 -2.90
N VAL A 504 31.60 8.62 -4.02
CA VAL A 504 33.06 8.78 -4.04
C VAL A 504 33.46 10.19 -3.63
N LEU A 505 32.74 11.22 -4.11
CA LEU A 505 32.99 12.60 -3.71
C LEU A 505 32.73 12.86 -2.22
N ALA A 506 31.62 12.36 -1.66
CA ALA A 506 31.29 12.54 -0.25
C ALA A 506 32.37 11.94 0.65
N THR A 507 32.80 10.71 0.36
CA THR A 507 33.90 10.05 1.06
C THR A 507 35.20 10.84 0.91
N ALA A 508 35.59 11.22 -0.31
CA ALA A 508 36.84 11.94 -0.54
C ALA A 508 36.87 13.31 0.16
N TYR A 509 35.78 14.08 0.09
CA TYR A 509 35.66 15.37 0.77
C TYR A 509 35.71 15.24 2.30
N ASN A 510 35.10 14.20 2.87
CA ASN A 510 35.22 13.95 4.32
C ASN A 510 36.66 13.65 4.74
N GLN A 511 37.41 12.91 3.91
CA GLN A 511 38.80 12.55 4.20
C GLN A 511 39.78 13.73 4.00
N THR A 512 39.48 14.68 3.11
CA THR A 512 40.27 15.92 2.95
C THR A 512 39.88 17.02 3.94
N GLY A 513 38.80 16.84 4.72
CA GLY A 513 38.28 17.82 5.68
C GLY A 513 37.40 18.91 5.07
N GLU A 514 37.03 18.77 3.79
CA GLU A 514 36.08 19.62 3.06
C GLU A 514 34.62 19.26 3.44
N HIS A 515 34.29 19.39 4.73
CA HIS A 515 33.05 18.86 5.28
C HIS A 515 31.77 19.54 4.75
N THR A 516 31.85 20.77 4.24
CA THR A 516 30.69 21.46 3.65
C THR A 516 30.33 20.85 2.29
N GLU A 517 31.33 20.54 1.48
CA GLU A 517 31.20 19.85 0.20
C GLU A 517 30.77 18.40 0.39
N ALA A 518 31.31 17.72 1.42
CA ALA A 518 30.87 16.37 1.80
C ALA A 518 29.39 16.34 2.20
N GLU A 519 28.92 17.31 2.99
CA GLU A 519 27.51 17.44 3.35
C GLU A 519 26.64 17.60 2.10
N ALA A 520 27.02 18.50 1.19
CA ALA A 520 26.27 18.73 -0.06
C ALA A 520 26.20 17.46 -0.94
N ALA A 521 27.32 16.75 -1.09
CA ALA A 521 27.36 15.49 -1.85
C ALA A 521 26.49 14.41 -1.21
N ALA A 522 26.59 14.20 0.10
CA ALA A 522 25.80 13.21 0.82
C ALA A 522 24.30 13.51 0.80
N ARG A 523 23.90 14.78 0.96
CA ARG A 523 22.49 15.19 0.80
C ARG A 523 21.98 14.95 -0.62
N ARG A 524 22.80 15.24 -1.64
CA ARG A 524 22.44 14.97 -3.03
C ARG A 524 22.19 13.48 -3.29
N ILE A 525 22.97 12.59 -2.64
CA ILE A 525 22.72 11.15 -2.71
C ILE A 525 21.37 10.81 -2.09
N LEU A 526 21.07 11.32 -0.89
CA LEU A 526 19.80 11.03 -0.20
C LEU A 526 18.57 11.64 -0.91
N GLU A 527 18.75 12.72 -1.67
CA GLU A 527 17.72 13.25 -2.60
C GLU A 527 17.42 12.31 -3.77
N MET A 528 18.34 11.41 -4.14
CA MET A 528 18.14 10.47 -5.25
C MET A 528 17.85 9.05 -4.75
N PHE A 529 18.55 8.63 -3.70
CA PHE A 529 18.53 7.29 -3.13
C PHE A 529 18.37 7.40 -1.59
N PRO A 530 17.14 7.64 -1.10
CA PRO A 530 16.86 7.85 0.32
C PRO A 530 17.29 6.71 1.25
N SER A 531 17.30 5.45 0.80
CA SER A 531 17.74 4.30 1.60
C SER A 531 19.22 3.97 1.44
N CYS A 532 20.03 4.87 0.88
CA CYS A 532 21.48 4.70 0.76
C CYS A 532 22.16 4.75 2.14
N GLU A 533 22.33 3.58 2.78
CA GLU A 533 23.01 3.45 4.08
C GLU A 533 24.37 4.17 4.13
N PRO A 534 25.29 3.99 3.16
CA PRO A 534 26.58 4.70 3.18
C PRO A 534 26.45 6.23 3.16
N ALA A 535 25.41 6.78 2.50
CA ALA A 535 25.24 8.23 2.42
C ALA A 535 24.88 8.86 3.77
N TYR A 536 24.12 8.15 4.61
CA TYR A 536 23.86 8.57 5.98
C TYR A 536 25.14 8.62 6.82
N VAL A 537 26.00 7.61 6.69
CA VAL A 537 27.30 7.57 7.38
C VAL A 537 28.17 8.75 6.95
N GLU A 538 28.26 9.02 5.64
CA GLU A 538 29.03 10.16 5.12
C GLU A 538 28.45 11.51 5.56
N LEU A 539 27.12 11.65 5.60
CA LEU A 539 26.48 12.87 6.09
C LEU A 539 26.73 13.10 7.59
N ASN A 540 26.67 12.03 8.40
CA ASN A 540 27.01 12.09 9.82
C ASN A 540 28.47 12.52 10.06
N ASN A 541 29.40 12.00 9.24
CA ASN A 541 30.81 12.40 9.30
C ASN A 541 30.99 13.87 8.91
N ALA A 542 30.32 14.34 7.85
CA ALA A 542 30.37 15.72 7.40
C ALA A 542 29.81 16.70 8.45
N LEU A 543 28.64 16.41 9.01
CA LEU A 543 28.02 17.23 10.06
C LEU A 543 28.87 17.27 11.33
N GLY A 544 29.44 16.12 11.74
CA GLY A 544 30.36 16.05 12.87
C GLY A 544 31.64 16.87 12.67
N GLY A 545 32.23 16.80 11.46
CA GLY A 545 33.40 17.61 11.10
C GLY A 545 33.14 19.12 11.10
N GLN A 546 31.89 19.53 10.86
CA GLN A 546 31.45 20.93 10.99
C GLN A 546 31.04 21.33 12.42
N GLY A 547 31.05 20.39 13.37
CA GLY A 547 30.59 20.62 14.75
C GLY A 547 29.07 20.65 14.92
N LYS A 548 28.29 20.29 13.89
CA LYS A 548 26.82 20.20 13.92
C LYS A 548 26.36 18.86 14.56
N ASN A 549 26.88 18.56 15.75
CA ASN A 549 26.73 17.23 16.37
C ASN A 549 25.28 16.86 16.71
N GLU A 550 24.47 17.83 17.13
CA GLU A 550 23.05 17.60 17.44
C GLU A 550 22.24 17.25 16.17
N GLU A 551 22.53 17.90 15.05
CA GLU A 551 21.90 17.58 13.76
C GLU A 551 22.32 16.19 13.28
N ALA A 552 23.61 15.87 13.41
CA ALA A 552 24.16 14.56 13.06
C ALA A 552 23.48 13.43 13.86
N TYR A 553 23.31 13.63 15.17
CA TYR A 553 22.64 12.66 16.04
C TYR A 553 21.16 12.52 15.69
N ALA A 554 20.43 13.61 15.49
CA ALA A 554 19.02 13.56 15.08
C ALA A 554 18.82 12.82 13.74
N LEU A 555 19.68 13.09 12.76
CA LEU A 555 19.71 12.37 11.49
C LEU A 555 19.93 10.87 11.68
N MET A 556 20.90 10.48 12.51
CA MET A 556 21.22 9.07 12.77
C MET A 556 20.11 8.32 13.51
N GLN A 557 19.36 9.00 14.38
CA GLN A 557 18.17 8.41 15.02
C GLN A 557 17.08 8.09 13.98
N ILE A 558 16.84 9.02 13.03
CA ILE A 558 15.90 8.78 11.94
C ILE A 558 16.37 7.62 11.07
N ALA A 559 17.66 7.59 10.72
CA ALA A 559 18.25 6.52 9.92
C ALA A 559 18.13 5.15 10.62
N LEU A 560 18.40 5.08 11.93
CA LEU A 560 18.30 3.84 12.72
C LEU A 560 16.85 3.34 12.84
N GLY A 561 15.88 4.26 12.97
CA GLY A 561 14.46 3.90 12.95
C GLY A 561 14.02 3.29 11.62
N ASN A 562 14.53 3.82 10.50
CA ASN A 562 14.22 3.31 9.16
C ASN A 562 15.02 2.03 8.79
N MET A 563 16.22 1.86 9.35
CA MET A 563 17.14 0.76 9.05
C MET A 563 17.64 0.09 10.34
N PRO A 564 16.75 -0.53 11.14
CA PRO A 564 17.09 -1.03 12.48
C PRO A 564 18.09 -2.20 12.49
N GLN A 565 18.29 -2.86 11.34
CA GLN A 565 19.23 -3.98 11.17
C GLN A 565 20.58 -3.55 10.57
N SER A 566 20.75 -2.26 10.24
CA SER A 566 22.00 -1.74 9.67
C SER A 566 23.05 -1.54 10.76
N LEU A 567 24.09 -2.39 10.73
CA LEU A 567 25.23 -2.29 11.63
C LEU A 567 26.00 -0.97 11.46
N PRO A 568 26.30 -0.48 10.23
CA PRO A 568 26.98 0.79 10.03
C PRO A 568 26.19 2.00 10.53
N VAL A 569 24.86 2.00 10.37
CA VAL A 569 23.99 3.06 10.90
C VAL A 569 23.98 3.00 12.43
N ALA A 570 23.77 1.83 13.04
CA ALA A 570 23.78 1.69 14.50
C ALA A 570 25.10 2.16 15.13
N LEU A 571 26.23 1.79 14.52
CA LEU A 571 27.55 2.24 14.96
C LEU A 571 27.70 3.76 14.82
N SER A 572 27.29 4.32 13.69
CA SER A 572 27.34 5.77 13.45
C SER A 572 26.43 6.54 14.40
N THR A 573 25.27 5.99 14.77
CA THR A 573 24.37 6.53 15.79
C THR A 573 25.03 6.54 17.16
N ALA A 574 25.70 5.46 17.55
CA ALA A 574 26.42 5.40 18.83
C ALA A 574 27.55 6.45 18.90
N VAL A 575 28.31 6.61 17.81
CA VAL A 575 29.33 7.67 17.69
C VAL A 575 28.72 9.06 17.78
N ALA A 576 27.62 9.32 17.07
CA ALA A 576 26.92 10.60 17.12
C ALA A 576 26.37 10.90 18.54
N ALA A 577 25.78 9.90 19.20
CA ALA A 577 25.27 9.98 20.57
C ALA A 577 26.39 10.38 21.55
N LYS A 578 27.57 9.76 21.42
CA LYS A 578 28.73 10.12 22.24
C LYS A 578 29.19 11.56 22.00
N ARG A 579 29.18 12.05 20.75
CA ARG A 579 29.56 13.45 20.42
C ARG A 579 28.63 14.50 21.06
N VAL A 580 27.36 14.16 21.30
CA VAL A 580 26.38 15.04 21.97
C VAL A 580 26.26 14.79 23.48
N GLY A 581 27.10 13.92 24.06
CA GLY A 581 27.12 13.63 25.50
C GLY A 581 26.04 12.65 25.97
N ARG A 582 25.42 11.87 25.06
CA ARG A 582 24.46 10.80 25.39
C ARG A 582 25.21 9.48 25.66
N GLU A 583 26.03 9.48 26.70
CA GLU A 583 26.96 8.37 27.00
C GLU A 583 26.25 7.02 27.26
N ASP A 584 25.14 7.02 28.00
CA ASP A 584 24.41 5.79 28.30
C ASP A 584 23.81 5.15 27.05
N GLU A 585 23.33 5.96 26.11
CA GLU A 585 22.78 5.48 24.85
C GLU A 585 23.87 4.94 23.92
N ALA A 586 24.99 5.68 23.80
CA ALA A 586 26.15 5.21 23.06
C ALA A 586 26.67 3.86 23.59
N ARG A 587 26.73 3.71 24.92
CA ARG A 587 27.12 2.46 25.59
C ARG A 587 26.12 1.33 25.31
N ASN A 588 24.82 1.60 25.39
CA ASN A 588 23.78 0.59 25.13
C ASN A 588 23.81 0.11 23.68
N LEU A 589 23.92 1.03 22.72
CA LEU A 589 24.04 0.69 21.29
C LEU A 589 25.31 -0.12 21.03
N ALA A 590 26.45 0.27 21.63
CA ALA A 590 27.71 -0.48 21.48
C ALA A 590 27.60 -1.93 21.99
N GLN A 591 26.92 -2.15 23.13
CA GLN A 591 26.67 -3.49 23.66
C GLN A 591 25.76 -4.33 22.75
N GLN A 592 24.70 -3.73 22.20
CA GLN A 592 23.82 -4.39 21.24
C GLN A 592 24.56 -4.79 19.96
N ILE A 593 25.37 -3.87 19.41
CA ILE A 593 26.22 -4.11 18.25
C ILE A 593 27.16 -5.29 18.51
N ARG A 594 27.80 -5.35 19.69
CA ARG A 594 28.70 -6.45 20.06
C ARG A 594 27.99 -7.81 20.11
N GLN A 595 26.76 -7.85 20.61
CA GLN A 595 25.99 -9.10 20.65
C GLN A 595 25.66 -9.63 19.24
N VAL A 596 25.42 -8.74 18.28
CA VAL A 596 25.06 -9.11 16.91
C VAL A 596 26.30 -9.41 16.06
N ALA A 597 27.34 -8.57 16.14
CA ALA A 597 28.52 -8.66 15.27
C ALA A 597 29.60 -9.64 15.76
N GLY A 598 29.62 -10.00 17.05
CA GLY A 598 30.67 -10.80 17.67
C GLY A 598 32.01 -10.06 17.82
N GLU A 599 33.09 -10.80 18.08
CA GLU A 599 34.45 -10.24 18.18
C GLU A 599 35.08 -10.06 16.78
N GLN A 600 34.67 -9.01 16.06
CA GLN A 600 35.40 -8.56 14.88
C GLN A 600 36.55 -7.63 15.27
N GLU A 601 37.77 -7.97 14.82
CA GLU A 601 39.03 -7.31 15.20
C GLU A 601 39.04 -5.79 14.93
N GLY A 602 38.31 -5.32 13.90
CA GLY A 602 38.21 -3.90 13.55
C GLY A 602 37.18 -3.09 14.34
N LEU A 603 36.21 -3.75 14.99
CA LEU A 603 35.13 -3.09 15.75
C LEU A 603 35.40 -3.05 17.25
N SER A 604 36.25 -3.94 17.76
CA SER A 604 36.49 -4.10 19.20
C SER A 604 37.03 -2.84 19.87
N GLU A 605 37.94 -2.11 19.22
CA GLU A 605 38.52 -0.88 19.79
C GLU A 605 37.49 0.25 19.84
N ILE A 606 36.72 0.43 18.75
CA ILE A 606 35.69 1.47 18.64
C ILE A 606 34.59 1.24 19.68
N LEU A 607 34.10 -0.01 19.80
CA LEU A 607 33.07 -0.36 20.77
C LEU A 607 33.57 -0.21 22.21
N ALA A 608 34.81 -0.62 22.49
CA ALA A 608 35.41 -0.43 23.80
C ALA A 608 35.60 1.05 24.15
N GLU A 609 35.80 1.91 23.16
CA GLU A 609 35.82 3.36 23.38
C GLU A 609 34.41 3.92 23.64
N LEU A 610 33.39 3.47 22.90
CA LEU A 610 31.99 3.89 23.09
C LEU A 610 31.40 3.43 24.43
N GLU A 611 31.91 2.33 24.98
CA GLU A 611 31.47 1.77 26.27
C GLU A 611 32.08 2.47 27.49
N LYS A 612 33.26 3.10 27.32
CA LYS A 612 33.94 3.94 28.32
C LYS A 612 33.26 5.30 28.39
#